data_AF-E3L250-F1
#
_entry.id   AF-E3L250-F1
#
_cell.length_a   1.000
_cell.length_b   1.000
_cell.length_c   1.000
_cell.angle_alpha   90.00
_cell.angle_beta   90.00
_cell.angle_gamma   90.00
#
_symmetry.space_group_name_H-M   'P 1'
#
loop_
_entity.id
_entity.type
_entity.pdbx_description
1 polymer ?
#
loop_
_entity_poly.entity_id
_entity_poly.type
_entity_poly.pdbx_seq_one_letter_code
_entity_poly.pdbx_strand_id
1 'polypeptide(L)'
;MKNLTRIVVLAVAMGLASASQLSSSTALTRRTRQSFNLREIEIQLERQGCPAPLRACPILRSDISLDLNVALPKRTISKRNWECFNLQTDVNSCGSCDNDCMEIPNVARAKCDSGSCKIVSCRSGLQPKATVNHVTGSKSMKCA
;
A
#
# COMPACT_ATOMS: atom_id res chain seq x y z
N MET A 1 78.79 14.35 -15.42
CA MET A 1 77.45 14.95 -15.57
C MET A 1 76.59 14.05 -16.45
N LYS A 2 75.36 13.78 -15.99
CA LYS A 2 74.25 13.12 -16.72
C LYS A 2 74.45 11.62 -17.00
N ASN A 3 73.95 10.76 -16.10
CA ASN A 3 73.28 9.48 -16.42
C ASN A 3 72.96 8.66 -15.16
N LEU A 4 72.09 9.15 -14.27
CA LEU A 4 71.54 8.33 -13.18
C LEU A 4 70.13 8.77 -12.74
N THR A 5 69.26 9.10 -13.70
CA THR A 5 67.87 9.51 -13.44
C THR A 5 66.92 8.88 -14.47
N ARG A 6 67.07 7.56 -14.68
CA ARG A 6 66.17 6.74 -15.52
C ARG A 6 65.67 5.46 -14.84
N ILE A 7 65.54 5.46 -13.51
CA ILE A 7 64.91 4.36 -12.75
C ILE A 7 63.91 4.94 -11.72
N VAL A 8 63.00 5.79 -12.19
CA VAL A 8 61.77 6.13 -11.44
C VAL A 8 60.61 6.11 -12.44
N VAL A 9 60.48 4.98 -13.12
CA VAL A 9 59.28 4.63 -13.87
C VAL A 9 58.81 3.33 -13.24
N LEU A 10 57.54 3.30 -12.82
CA LEU A 10 56.76 2.11 -12.43
C LEU A 10 57.05 1.50 -11.05
N ALA A 11 56.26 1.91 -10.04
CA ALA A 11 55.66 1.00 -9.05
C ALA A 11 54.80 1.76 -8.02
N VAL A 12 53.81 2.54 -8.48
CA VAL A 12 52.66 2.89 -7.63
C VAL A 12 51.56 1.88 -7.93
N ALA A 13 51.80 0.64 -7.51
CA ALA A 13 50.81 -0.42 -7.49
C ALA A 13 51.24 -1.46 -6.45
N MET A 14 50.33 -1.73 -5.51
CA MET A 14 50.30 -2.88 -4.59
C MET A 14 51.18 -2.82 -3.33
N GLY A 15 50.51 -2.72 -2.17
CA GLY A 15 51.11 -2.93 -0.84
C GLY A 15 50.07 -2.84 0.27
N LEU A 16 49.57 -3.99 0.71
CA LEU A 16 48.59 -4.19 1.78
C LEU A 16 49.23 -4.13 3.19
N ALA A 17 48.40 -3.70 4.15
CA ALA A 17 48.37 -4.04 5.59
C ALA A 17 49.52 -3.62 6.53
N SER A 18 49.24 -2.74 7.50
CA SER A 18 48.85 -3.12 8.89
C SER A 18 48.92 -1.93 9.86
N ALA A 19 47.93 -1.89 10.78
CA ALA A 19 47.86 -1.25 12.09
C ALA A 19 48.65 0.08 12.31
N SER A 20 48.07 1.20 12.72
CA SER A 20 47.19 1.37 13.86
C SER A 20 46.96 2.88 14.01
N GLN A 21 45.72 3.34 14.09
CA GLN A 21 45.44 4.67 14.64
C GLN A 21 44.27 4.56 15.61
N LEU A 22 44.65 4.58 16.88
CA LEU A 22 43.80 4.79 18.04
C LEU A 22 43.17 6.17 17.90
N SER A 23 41.85 6.26 17.91
CA SER A 23 41.15 7.51 18.18
C SER A 23 39.85 7.20 18.91
N SER A 24 39.85 7.69 20.14
CA SER A 24 38.93 7.43 21.23
C SER A 24 37.47 7.69 20.89
N SER A 25 36.63 6.84 21.47
CA SER A 25 35.18 6.83 21.49
C SER A 25 34.56 8.22 21.73
N THR A 26 33.83 8.73 20.74
CA THR A 26 32.63 9.54 20.98
C THR A 26 31.50 8.93 20.15
N ALA A 27 30.47 8.49 20.87
CA ALA A 27 29.31 7.83 20.31
C ALA A 27 28.52 8.80 19.41
N LEU A 28 28.73 8.72 18.10
CA LEU A 28 27.74 9.07 17.12
C LEU A 28 27.64 7.90 16.14
N THR A 29 26.62 7.07 16.34
CA THR A 29 26.14 6.13 15.32
C THR A 29 25.86 6.92 14.04
N ARG A 30 26.84 6.94 13.13
CA ARG A 30 26.67 7.38 11.75
C ARG A 30 25.76 6.34 11.10
N ARG A 31 24.44 6.50 11.29
CA ARG A 31 23.43 5.80 10.51
C ARG A 31 23.73 6.17 9.07
N THR A 32 24.39 5.28 8.34
CA THR A 32 24.42 5.30 6.89
C THR A 32 22.96 5.42 6.48
N ARG A 33 22.54 6.63 6.07
CA ARG A 33 21.27 6.81 5.40
C ARG A 33 21.43 6.03 4.11
N GLN A 34 21.05 4.74 4.12
CA GLN A 34 20.77 4.02 2.91
C GLN A 34 19.66 4.82 2.25
N SER A 35 20.03 5.64 1.26
CA SER A 35 19.09 6.34 0.40
C SER A 35 18.43 5.25 -0.43
N PHE A 36 17.42 4.60 0.13
CA PHE A 36 16.54 3.75 -0.65
C PHE A 36 15.84 4.65 -1.66
N ASN A 37 16.08 4.37 -2.94
CA ASN A 37 15.47 5.09 -4.04
C ASN A 37 13.95 4.94 -3.88
N LEU A 38 13.24 6.02 -3.52
CA LEU A 38 11.79 5.97 -3.27
C LEU A 38 11.01 5.47 -4.50
N ARG A 39 11.57 5.67 -5.70
CA ARG A 39 11.01 5.17 -6.96
C ARG A 39 10.97 3.64 -7.05
N GLU A 40 11.87 2.94 -6.36
CA GLU A 40 11.92 1.47 -6.41
C GLU A 40 10.91 0.81 -5.44
N ILE A 41 10.48 1.54 -4.40
CA ILE A 41 9.38 1.12 -3.51
C ILE A 41 8.02 1.35 -4.19
N GLU A 42 7.93 2.37 -5.04
CA GLU A 42 6.74 2.67 -5.85
C GLU A 42 6.48 1.55 -6.87
N ILE A 43 7.54 1.08 -7.55
CA ILE A 43 7.45 0.03 -8.59
C ILE A 43 7.08 -1.36 -8.05
N GLN A 44 7.41 -1.70 -6.79
CA GLN A 44 6.99 -2.98 -6.17
C GLN A 44 5.56 -2.95 -5.60
N LEU A 45 5.00 -1.76 -5.35
CA LEU A 45 3.60 -1.58 -4.92
C LEU A 45 2.63 -1.55 -6.12
N GLU A 46 3.16 -1.28 -7.32
CA GLU A 46 2.42 -1.19 -8.60
C GLU A 46 1.96 -2.55 -9.16
N ARG A 47 2.38 -3.68 -8.58
CA ARG A 47 1.80 -5.01 -8.85
C ARG A 47 1.37 -5.68 -7.56
N GLN A 48 0.37 -5.11 -6.91
CA GLN A 48 -0.49 -5.90 -6.04
C GLN A 48 -0.94 -7.15 -6.81
N GLY A 49 -0.39 -8.31 -6.42
CA GLY A 49 -0.26 -9.54 -7.22
C GLY A 49 -1.56 -10.30 -7.51
N CYS A 50 -2.68 -9.60 -7.60
CA CYS A 50 -3.95 -10.17 -7.97
C CYS A 50 -3.99 -10.44 -9.48
N PRO A 51 -4.40 -11.64 -9.93
CA PRO A 51 -4.68 -11.87 -11.34
C PRO A 51 -5.86 -11.00 -11.77
N ALA A 52 -5.80 -10.45 -12.98
CA ALA A 52 -6.95 -9.75 -13.55
C ALA A 52 -8.19 -10.69 -13.59
N PRO A 53 -9.40 -10.21 -13.27
CA PRO A 53 -9.80 -8.81 -13.02
C PRO A 53 -9.76 -8.38 -11.54
N LEU A 54 -9.10 -9.15 -10.68
CA LEU A 54 -9.11 -8.91 -9.23
C LEU A 54 -8.21 -7.73 -8.85
N ARG A 55 -8.53 -7.10 -7.71
CA ARG A 55 -7.78 -6.00 -7.12
C ARG A 55 -7.46 -6.33 -5.67
N ALA A 56 -6.27 -5.95 -5.21
CA ALA A 56 -5.93 -6.16 -3.81
C ALA A 56 -6.61 -5.11 -2.93
N CYS A 57 -7.24 -5.57 -1.86
CA CYS A 57 -7.81 -4.75 -0.81
C CYS A 57 -7.13 -5.04 0.52
N PRO A 58 -6.94 -4.02 1.38
CA PRO A 58 -6.35 -4.21 2.69
C PRO A 58 -7.29 -5.05 3.58
N ILE A 59 -6.75 -6.06 4.26
CA ILE A 59 -7.48 -6.76 5.31
C ILE A 59 -7.38 -5.92 6.58
N LEU A 60 -8.44 -5.17 6.88
CA LEU A 60 -8.58 -4.47 8.15
C LEU A 60 -9.01 -5.51 9.20
N ARG A 61 -8.07 -6.01 10.00
CA ARG A 61 -8.45 -6.79 11.18
C ARG A 61 -9.11 -5.85 12.20
N SER A 62 -10.27 -6.25 12.70
CA SER A 62 -11.10 -5.50 13.65
C SER A 62 -10.44 -5.24 15.01
N ASP A 63 -9.23 -5.77 15.26
CA ASP A 63 -8.44 -5.60 16.47
C ASP A 63 -7.45 -4.42 16.39
N ILE A 64 -7.28 -3.79 15.24
CA ILE A 64 -6.40 -2.63 15.09
C ILE A 64 -7.14 -1.55 14.32
N SER A 65 -7.77 -0.62 15.04
CA SER A 65 -8.00 0.75 14.55
C SER A 65 -6.65 1.31 14.12
N LEU A 66 -6.28 1.09 12.86
CA LEU A 66 -5.21 1.86 12.26
C LEU A 66 -5.80 3.24 12.01
N ASP A 67 -5.60 4.09 13.02
CA ASP A 67 -5.70 5.52 12.90
C ASP A 67 -4.80 5.93 11.73
N LEU A 68 -5.43 6.12 10.57
CA LEU A 68 -4.78 6.43 9.30
C LEU A 68 -4.02 7.78 9.35
N ASN A 69 -4.25 8.54 10.43
CA ASN A 69 -3.60 9.81 10.73
C ASN A 69 -2.27 9.66 11.48
N VAL A 70 -1.94 8.46 11.97
CA VAL A 70 -0.62 8.21 12.55
C VAL A 70 0.34 7.95 11.39
N ALA A 71 1.28 8.88 11.18
CA ALA A 71 2.42 8.68 10.31
C ALA A 71 3.25 7.48 10.82
N LEU A 72 2.82 6.29 10.46
CA LEU A 72 3.47 5.06 10.89
C LEU A 72 4.79 4.90 10.12
N PRO A 73 5.90 4.59 10.82
CA PRO A 73 7.18 4.35 10.16
C PRO A 73 7.04 3.20 9.17
N LYS A 74 7.63 3.36 7.98
CA LYS A 74 7.60 2.42 6.82
C LYS A 74 7.80 0.92 7.15
N ARG A 75 8.33 0.58 8.34
CA ARG A 75 8.53 -0.80 8.82
C ARG A 75 7.26 -1.47 9.39
N THR A 76 6.25 -0.74 9.82
CA THR A 76 4.95 -1.34 10.22
C THR A 76 3.99 -1.52 9.04
N ILE A 77 4.31 -0.90 7.88
CA ILE A 77 3.57 -1.06 6.61
C ILE A 77 3.85 -2.44 5.97
N SER A 78 4.98 -3.07 6.29
CA SER A 78 5.40 -4.37 5.74
C SER A 78 4.55 -5.58 6.15
N LYS A 79 3.50 -5.39 6.96
CA LYS A 79 2.52 -6.44 7.31
C LYS A 79 1.07 -5.98 7.12
N ARG A 80 0.79 -5.19 6.08
CA ARG A 80 -0.59 -5.07 5.61
C ARG A 80 -0.91 -6.34 4.83
N ASN A 81 -1.65 -7.25 5.46
CA ASN A 81 -2.27 -8.35 4.74
C ASN A 81 -3.26 -7.74 3.74
N TRP A 82 -3.24 -8.23 2.51
CA TRP A 82 -4.16 -7.84 1.46
C TRP A 82 -4.79 -9.10 0.86
N GLU A 83 -6.00 -8.94 0.34
CA GLU A 83 -6.76 -10.01 -0.29
C GLU A 83 -7.31 -9.53 -1.63
N CYS A 84 -7.46 -10.45 -2.58
CA CYS A 84 -7.92 -10.14 -3.93
C CYS A 84 -9.44 -10.19 -4.02
N PHE A 85 -10.07 -9.07 -4.36
CA PHE A 85 -11.51 -9.00 -4.62
C PHE A 85 -11.80 -8.57 -6.05
N ASN A 86 -12.90 -9.07 -6.59
CA ASN A 86 -13.43 -8.56 -7.84
C ASN A 86 -14.36 -7.38 -7.54
N LEU A 87 -13.86 -6.15 -7.63
CA LEU A 87 -14.68 -4.97 -7.33
C LEU A 87 -15.89 -4.81 -8.26
N GLN A 88 -16.00 -5.58 -9.35
CA GLN A 88 -17.16 -5.54 -10.23
C GLN A 88 -18.31 -6.42 -9.77
N THR A 89 -18.04 -7.45 -8.96
CA THR A 89 -19.00 -8.51 -8.63
C THR A 89 -19.04 -8.89 -7.15
N ASP A 90 -18.02 -8.52 -6.38
CA ASP A 90 -17.95 -8.84 -4.97
C ASP A 90 -18.86 -7.91 -4.16
N VAL A 91 -19.74 -8.50 -3.36
CA VAL A 91 -20.74 -7.78 -2.55
C VAL A 91 -20.08 -6.99 -1.43
N ASN A 92 -18.95 -7.46 -0.91
CA ASN A 92 -18.31 -6.91 0.29
C ASN A 92 -17.28 -5.82 -0.05
N SER A 93 -16.91 -5.70 -1.34
CA SER A 93 -15.94 -4.73 -1.84
C SER A 93 -16.38 -4.16 -3.21
N CYS A 94 -17.66 -3.81 -3.32
CA CYS A 94 -18.25 -3.42 -4.61
C CYS A 94 -17.77 -2.03 -5.05
N GLY A 95 -17.08 -1.92 -6.18
CA GLY A 95 -16.52 -0.66 -6.70
C GLY A 95 -15.30 -0.14 -5.93
N SER A 96 -15.22 -0.40 -4.63
CA SER A 96 -14.11 -0.05 -3.73
C SER A 96 -13.97 -1.07 -2.60
N CYS A 97 -12.78 -1.20 -2.05
CA CYS A 97 -12.45 -2.18 -1.00
C CYS A 97 -13.32 -2.08 0.25
N ASP A 98 -13.68 -0.87 0.65
CA ASP A 98 -14.46 -0.59 1.86
C ASP A 98 -15.94 -0.31 1.55
N ASN A 99 -16.52 -0.99 0.55
CA ASN A 99 -17.93 -0.83 0.19
C ASN A 99 -18.67 -2.16 0.18
N ASP A 100 -19.21 -2.53 1.34
CA ASP A 100 -20.06 -3.69 1.51
C ASP A 100 -21.54 -3.31 1.26
N CYS A 101 -22.14 -3.91 0.22
CA CYS A 101 -23.52 -3.67 -0.13
C CYS A 101 -24.53 -4.16 0.92
N MET A 102 -24.12 -5.02 1.86
CA MET A 102 -24.94 -5.50 2.96
C MET A 102 -25.02 -4.52 4.13
N GLU A 103 -24.12 -3.52 4.19
CA GLU A 103 -24.18 -2.42 5.15
C GLU A 103 -25.28 -1.40 4.83
N ILE A 104 -25.87 -1.47 3.62
CA ILE A 104 -27.01 -0.63 3.24
C ILE A 104 -28.17 -0.91 4.22
N PRO A 105 -28.71 0.15 4.89
CA PRO A 105 -29.76 -0.04 5.87
C PRO A 105 -30.97 -0.78 5.32
N ASN A 106 -31.52 -1.66 6.14
CA ASN A 106 -32.77 -2.40 5.87
C ASN A 106 -32.74 -3.34 4.67
N VAL A 107 -31.59 -3.57 4.06
CA VAL A 107 -31.41 -4.57 3.00
C VAL A 107 -31.42 -5.97 3.61
N ALA A 108 -32.08 -6.90 2.92
CA ALA A 108 -32.01 -8.33 3.21
C ALA A 108 -31.07 -9.05 2.25
N ARG A 109 -31.04 -8.63 0.98
CA ARG A 109 -30.10 -9.11 -0.02
C ARG A 109 -29.72 -7.98 -0.96
N ALA A 110 -28.42 -7.85 -1.21
CA ALA A 110 -27.86 -7.03 -2.27
C ALA A 110 -26.98 -7.87 -3.19
N LYS A 111 -26.67 -7.31 -4.36
CA LYS A 111 -25.64 -7.82 -5.26
C LYS A 111 -24.73 -6.67 -5.67
N CYS A 112 -23.48 -6.97 -5.98
CA CYS A 112 -22.62 -6.05 -6.72
C CYS A 112 -22.80 -6.30 -8.21
N ASP A 113 -23.04 -5.23 -8.96
CA ASP A 113 -23.25 -5.30 -10.41
C ASP A 113 -22.47 -4.17 -11.07
N SER A 114 -21.42 -4.54 -11.80
CA SER A 114 -20.51 -3.60 -12.48
C SER A 114 -19.98 -2.51 -11.53
N GLY A 115 -19.57 -2.92 -10.33
CA GLY A 115 -19.02 -2.02 -9.31
C GLY A 115 -20.05 -1.11 -8.62
N SER A 116 -21.33 -1.38 -8.78
CA SER A 116 -22.41 -0.68 -8.09
C SER A 116 -23.29 -1.64 -7.30
N CYS A 117 -23.55 -1.30 -6.03
CA CYS A 117 -24.49 -2.05 -5.21
C CYS A 117 -25.92 -1.94 -5.76
N LYS A 118 -26.59 -3.08 -5.89
CA LYS A 118 -28.01 -3.18 -6.27
C LYS A 118 -28.77 -3.92 -5.19
N ILE A 119 -29.86 -3.32 -4.72
CA ILE A 119 -30.77 -3.96 -3.76
C ILE A 119 -31.57 -5.03 -4.50
N VAL A 120 -31.48 -6.27 -4.03
CA VAL A 120 -32.27 -7.41 -4.56
C VAL A 120 -33.56 -7.56 -3.76
N SER A 121 -33.48 -7.43 -2.43
CA SER A 121 -34.65 -7.46 -1.56
C SER A 121 -34.43 -6.70 -0.25
N CYS A 122 -35.49 -6.09 0.26
CA CYS A 122 -35.53 -5.47 1.57
C CYS A 122 -35.89 -6.48 2.66
N ARG A 123 -35.59 -6.14 3.92
CA ARG A 123 -36.08 -6.89 5.09
C ARG A 123 -37.60 -6.91 5.11
N SER A 124 -38.17 -7.91 5.79
CA SER A 124 -39.62 -8.11 5.87
C SER A 124 -40.33 -6.84 6.33
N GLY A 125 -41.42 -6.49 5.63
CA GLY A 125 -42.21 -5.29 5.90
C GLY A 125 -41.73 -4.00 5.25
N LEU A 126 -40.60 -4.00 4.54
CA LEU A 126 -40.04 -2.81 3.87
C LEU A 126 -40.02 -2.98 2.36
N GLN A 127 -40.06 -1.86 1.62
CA GLN A 127 -40.08 -1.88 0.15
C GLN A 127 -38.94 -1.05 -0.44
N PRO A 128 -38.44 -1.39 -1.64
CA PRO A 128 -37.47 -0.56 -2.34
C PRO A 128 -38.11 0.76 -2.77
N LYS A 129 -37.53 1.87 -2.35
CA LYS A 129 -37.95 3.23 -2.71
C LYS A 129 -36.83 3.94 -3.44
N ALA A 130 -37.15 4.48 -4.62
CA ALA A 130 -36.25 5.36 -5.34
C ALA A 130 -36.09 6.70 -4.59
N THR A 131 -34.85 7.14 -4.44
CA THR A 131 -34.51 8.45 -3.89
C THR A 131 -33.69 9.23 -4.90
N VAL A 132 -33.99 10.51 -5.03
CA VAL A 132 -33.20 11.43 -5.84
C VAL A 132 -32.47 12.36 -4.89
N ASN A 133 -31.16 12.44 -5.02
CA ASN A 133 -30.41 13.50 -4.36
C ASN A 133 -30.74 14.82 -5.06
N HIS A 134 -31.36 15.77 -4.35
CA HIS A 134 -31.80 17.04 -4.95
C HIS A 134 -30.63 17.97 -5.34
N VAL A 135 -29.43 17.73 -4.81
CA VAL A 135 -28.23 18.51 -5.13
C VAL A 135 -27.53 17.94 -6.37
N THR A 136 -27.34 16.61 -6.41
CA THR A 136 -26.57 15.97 -7.49
C THR A 136 -27.44 15.37 -8.60
N GLY A 137 -28.76 15.33 -8.44
CA GLY A 137 -29.69 14.67 -9.34
C GLY A 137 -29.55 13.13 -9.40
N SER A 138 -28.66 12.56 -8.58
CA SER A 138 -28.38 11.13 -8.59
C SER A 138 -29.58 10.32 -8.10
N LYS A 139 -29.95 9.29 -8.87
CA LYS A 139 -30.98 8.32 -8.51
C LYS A 139 -30.34 7.17 -7.75
N SER A 140 -30.86 6.89 -6.57
CA SER A 140 -30.48 5.74 -5.74
C SER A 140 -31.74 4.99 -5.27
N MET A 141 -31.55 3.82 -4.67
CA MET A 141 -32.62 3.02 -4.11
C MET A 141 -32.30 2.72 -2.65
N LYS A 142 -33.31 2.75 -1.78
CA LYS A 142 -33.18 2.38 -0.37
C LYS A 142 -34.36 1.52 0.05
N CYS A 143 -34.18 0.76 1.13
CA CYS A 143 -35.28 0.03 1.77
C CYS A 143 -35.92 0.90 2.85
N ALA A 144 -37.21 1.21 2.67
CA ALA A 144 -37.98 2.08 3.56
C ALA A 144 -39.46 1.66 3.63
#